data_AF-A0A5M7C9F1-F1
#
_entry.id   AF-A0A5M7C9F1-F1
#
_cell.length_a   1.000
_cell.length_b   1.000
_cell.length_c   1.000
_cell.angle_alpha   90.00
_cell.angle_beta   90.00
_cell.angle_gamma   90.00
#
_symmetry.space_group_name_H-M   'P 1'
#
loop_
_entity.id
_entity.type
_entity.pdbx_description
1 polymer ?
#
loop_
_entity_poly.entity_id
_entity_poly.type
_entity_poly.pdbx_seq_one_letter_code
_entity_poly.pdbx_strand_id
1 'polypeptide(L)' 'MYGDEPSEPARHAAGTVLDLGAGHGRDSLHFTRRGFAVHAVDSSRDGLARLRAQADREGLSDRITATVHDPTPLPDAKPR' A
#
# COMPACT_ATOMS: atom_id res chain seq x y z
N MET A 1 -12.45 -5.88 12.20
CA MET A 1 -11.00 -5.85 12.50
C MET A 1 -10.29 -6.34 11.25
N TYR A 2 -9.49 -5.50 10.58
CA TYR A 2 -8.75 -5.91 9.38
C TYR A 2 -7.55 -6.76 9.81
N GLY A 3 -7.48 -8.01 9.36
CA GLY A 3 -6.40 -8.98 9.67
C GLY A 3 -5.22 -8.90 8.70
N ASP A 4 -4.20 -9.74 8.92
CA ASP A 4 -2.90 -9.71 8.21
C ASP A 4 -2.89 -10.35 6.82
N GLU A 5 -3.99 -10.97 6.40
CA GLU A 5 -4.07 -11.63 5.10
C GLU A 5 -4.31 -10.64 3.94
N PRO A 6 -3.70 -10.90 2.77
CA PRO A 6 -3.86 -10.06 1.58
C PRO A 6 -5.30 -10.08 1.06
N SER A 7 -5.73 -8.96 0.49
CA SER A 7 -7.01 -8.89 -0.22
C SER A 7 -7.07 -9.84 -1.43
N GLU A 8 -8.28 -10.13 -1.91
CA GLU A 8 -8.51 -11.02 -3.05
C GLU A 8 -7.87 -10.49 -4.36
N PRO A 9 -8.03 -9.21 -4.75
CA PRO A 9 -7.35 -8.66 -5.93
C PRO A 9 -5.82 -8.74 -5.80
N ALA A 10 -5.30 -8.67 -4.58
CA ALA A 10 -3.89 -8.76 -4.33
C ALA A 10 -3.26 -10.11 -4.65
N ARG A 11 -4.07 -11.12 -4.94
CA ARG A 11 -3.58 -12.42 -5.39
C ARG A 11 -3.23 -12.45 -6.87
N HIS A 12 -3.72 -11.50 -7.67
CA HIS A 12 -3.67 -11.53 -9.14
C HIS A 12 -2.79 -10.45 -9.80
N ALA A 13 -2.04 -9.67 -9.02
CA ALA A 13 -1.22 -8.58 -9.58
C ALA A 13 -0.12 -9.06 -10.55
N ALA A 14 0.17 -8.23 -11.55
CA ALA A 14 1.30 -8.35 -12.47
C ALA A 14 1.93 -6.97 -12.72
N GLY A 15 3.26 -6.90 -12.86
CA GLY A 15 3.98 -5.64 -13.08
C GLY A 15 4.16 -4.79 -11.80
N THR A 16 4.03 -3.46 -11.92
CA THR A 16 4.11 -2.54 -10.77
C THR A 16 2.73 -2.38 -10.14
N VAL A 17 2.65 -2.46 -8.81
CA VAL A 17 1.41 -2.35 -8.05
C VAL A 17 1.24 -0.94 -7.50
N LEU A 18 0.05 -0.39 -7.64
CA LEU A 18 -0.41 0.81 -6.93
C LEU A 18 -1.40 0.38 -5.84
N ASP A 19 -1.08 0.67 -4.58
CA ASP A 19 -1.92 0.40 -3.41
C ASP A 19 -2.51 1.72 -2.90
N LEU A 20 -3.80 1.94 -3.14
CA LEU A 20 -4.54 3.15 -2.76
C LEU A 20 -5.27 2.94 -1.44
N GLY A 21 -5.00 3.79 -0.45
CA GLY A 21 -5.46 3.57 0.92
C GLY A 21 -4.64 2.49 1.62
N ALA A 22 -3.33 2.48 1.37
CA ALA A 22 -2.42 1.42 1.81
C ALA A 22 -2.37 1.25 3.34
N GLY A 23 -2.69 2.29 4.10
CA GLY A 23 -2.64 2.32 5.56
C GLY A 23 -1.28 1.88 6.09
N HIS A 24 -1.26 0.84 6.92
CA HIS A 24 -0.05 0.21 7.44
C HIS A 24 0.56 -0.85 6.51
N GLY A 25 0.06 -0.96 5.27
CA GLY A 25 0.72 -1.64 4.16
C GLY A 25 0.59 -3.16 4.13
N ARG A 26 -0.54 -3.72 4.60
CA ARG A 26 -0.79 -5.17 4.57
C ARG A 26 -0.65 -5.75 3.16
N ASP A 27 -1.37 -5.17 2.20
CA ASP A 27 -1.37 -5.65 0.82
C ASP A 27 -0.03 -5.27 0.15
N SER A 28 0.44 -4.04 0.37
CA SER A 28 1.77 -3.58 -0.06
C SER A 28 2.91 -4.55 0.29
N LEU A 29 2.99 -5.02 1.54
CA LEU A 29 4.03 -5.95 1.98
C LEU A 29 3.84 -7.33 1.34
N HIS A 30 2.59 -7.81 1.23
CA HIS A 30 2.30 -9.07 0.55
C HIS A 30 2.77 -9.08 -0.90
N PHE A 31 2.48 -8.02 -1.66
CA PHE A 31 2.95 -7.89 -3.04
C PHE A 31 4.46 -7.83 -3.12
N THR A 32 5.09 -7.05 -2.24
CA THR A 32 6.54 -6.89 -2.28
C THR A 32 7.28 -8.18 -1.97
N ARG A 33 6.78 -9.00 -1.02
CA ARG A 33 7.30 -10.35 -0.75
C ARG A 33 7.19 -11.30 -1.94
N ARG A 34 6.26 -11.05 -2.86
CA ARG A 34 6.11 -11.78 -4.13
C ARG A 34 6.99 -11.23 -5.25
N GLY A 35 7.82 -10.22 -4.97
CA GLY A 35 8.77 -9.64 -5.92
C GLY A 35 8.22 -8.46 -6.71
N PHE A 36 6.99 -8.00 -6.43
CA PHE A 36 6.43 -6.83 -7.09
C PHE A 36 7.05 -5.53 -6.55
N ALA A 37 7.19 -4.53 -7.42
CA ALA A 37 7.44 -3.15 -7.00
C ALA A 37 6.10 -2.50 -6.64
N VAL A 38 6.03 -1.85 -5.49
CA VAL A 38 4.79 -1.29 -4.92
C VAL A 38 4.93 0.21 -4.70
N HIS A 39 3.93 0.95 -5.15
CA HIS A 39 3.68 2.33 -4.76
C HIS A 39 2.48 2.36 -3.82
N ALA A 40 2.74 2.61 -2.55
CA ALA A 40 1.74 2.73 -1.50
C ALA A 40 1.35 4.20 -1.31
N VAL A 41 0.05 4.49 -1.38
CA VAL A 41 -0.50 5.83 -1.22
C VAL A 41 -1.55 5.82 -0.13
N ASP A 42 -1.42 6.71 0.86
CA ASP A 42 -2.40 6.85 1.94
C ASP A 42 -2.38 8.27 2.52
N SER A 43 -3.50 8.72 3.10
CA SER A 43 -3.57 9.99 3.82
C SER A 43 -2.91 9.91 5.21
N SER A 44 -2.78 8.70 5.77
CA SER A 44 -2.22 8.41 7.08
C SER A 44 -0.70 8.37 7.06
N ARG A 45 -0.08 9.47 7.53
CA ARG A 45 1.38 9.54 7.75
C ARG A 45 1.89 8.42 8.66
N ASP A 46 1.17 8.15 9.74
CA ASP A 46 1.54 7.12 10.72
C ASP A 46 1.43 5.71 10.13
N GLY A 47 0.40 5.46 9.31
CA GLY A 47 0.27 4.20 8.57
C GLY A 47 1.48 3.96 7.68
N LEU A 48 1.83 4.96 6.85
CA LEU A 48 2.99 4.85 5.95
C LEU A 48 4.33 4.80 6.69
N ALA A 49 4.45 5.42 7.86
CA ALA A 49 5.64 5.28 8.70
C ALA A 49 5.81 3.83 9.20
N ARG A 50 4.71 3.19 9.64
CA ARG A 50 4.72 1.77 10.03
C ARG A 50 5.04 0.85 8.86
N LEU A 51 4.48 1.13 7.67
CA LEU A 51 4.81 0.40 6.45
C LEU A 51 6.31 0.46 6.14
N ARG A 52 6.91 1.66 6.13
CA ARG A 52 8.35 1.82 5.88
C ARG A 52 9.20 1.06 6.90
N ALA A 53 8.89 1.21 8.20
CA ALA A 53 9.61 0.49 9.24
C ALA A 53 9.49 -1.04 9.11
N GLN A 54 8.34 -1.54 8.66
CA GLN A 54 8.17 -2.98 8.39
C GLN A 54 8.97 -3.42 7.16
N ALA A 55 8.92 -2.63 6.08
CA ALA A 55 9.69 -2.90 4.87
C ALA A 55 11.20 -2.94 5.14
N ASP A 56 11.71 -2.00 5.95
CA ASP A 56 13.12 -1.96 6.37
C ASP A 56 13.51 -3.21 7.15
N ARG A 57 12.67 -3.63 8.11
CA ARG A 57 12.90 -4.85 8.90
C ARG A 57 12.92 -6.12 8.06
N GLU A 58 12.20 -6.15 6.94
CA GLU A 58 12.12 -7.30 6.04
C GLU A 58 13.09 -7.22 4.86
N GLY A 59 13.87 -6.15 4.74
CA GLY A 59 14.77 -5.94 3.59
C GLY A 59 14.03 -5.71 2.27
N LEU A 60 12.84 -5.12 2.34
CA LEU A 60 11.93 -4.90 1.20
C LEU A 60 11.91 -3.46 0.69
N SER A 61 12.65 -2.55 1.34
CA SER A 61 12.57 -1.10 1.12
C SER A 61 12.90 -0.67 -0.30
N ASP A 62 13.78 -1.39 -1.00
CA ASP A 62 14.14 -1.10 -2.39
C ASP A 62 12.98 -1.27 -3.38
N ARG A 63 11.90 -1.94 -2.96
CA ARG A 63 10.74 -2.24 -3.79
C ARG A 63 9.44 -1.58 -3.31
N ILE A 64 9.48 -0.81 -2.21
CA ILE A 64 8.33 -0.08 -1.70
C ILE A 64 8.61 1.43 -1.73
N THR A 65 7.80 2.16 -2.49
CA THR A 65 7.69 3.61 -2.37
C THR A 65 6.39 3.95 -1.64
N ALA A 66 6.48 4.79 -0.61
CA ALA A 66 5.31 5.24 0.14
C ALA A 66 5.12 6.76 -0.01
N THR A 67 3.92 7.19 -0.39
CA THR A 67 3.58 8.60 -0.63
C THR A 67 2.36 8.98 0.20
N VAL A 68 2.49 10.07 0.97
CA VAL A 68 1.34 10.63 1.69
C VAL A 68 0.53 11.44 0.69
N HIS A 69 -0.71 11.05 0.44
CA HIS A 69 -1.62 11.80 -0.41
C HIS A 69 -3.05 11.68 0.12
N ASP A 70 -3.71 12.82 0.25
CA ASP A 70 -5.14 12.86 0.47
C ASP A 70 -5.83 12.85 -0.91
N PRO A 71 -6.60 11.80 -1.25
CA PRO A 71 -7.29 11.78 -2.52
C PRO A 71 -8.31 12.92 -2.54
N THR A 72 -8.02 13.95 -3.32
CA THR A 72 -9.05 14.91 -3.71
C THR A 72 -10.21 14.13 -4.34
N PRO A 73 -11.47 14.49 -4.06
CA PRO A 73 -12.60 13.81 -4.66
C PRO A 73 -12.41 13.75 -6.17
N LEU A 74 -12.60 12.57 -6.76
CA LEU A 74 -12.66 12.46 -8.22
C LEU A 74 -13.73 13.45 -8.71
N PRO A 75 -13.53 14.14 -9.86
CA PRO A 75 -14.42 15.19 -10.33
C PRO A 75 -15.90 14.78 -10.38
N ASP A 76 -16.17 13.48 -10.51
CA ASP A 76 -17.51 12.89 -10.61
C ASP A 76 -17.92 12.06 -9.37
N ALA A 77 -17.16 12.11 -8.28
CA ALA A 77 -17.51 11.43 -7.05
C ALA A 77 -18.75 12.09 -6.42
N LYS A 78 -19.85 11.33 -6.32
CA LYS A 78 -21.02 11.81 -5.57
C LYS A 78 -20.61 12.11 -4.13
N PRO A 79 -21.02 13.26 -3.56
CA PRO A 79 -20.74 13.56 -2.16
C PRO A 79 -21.33 12.45 -1.27
N ARG A 80 -20.56 12.07 -0.24
CA ARG A 80 -20.97 11.07 0.76
C ARG A 80 -22.12 11.57 1.61
#